data_AF-A0A2S2P6M4-F1
#
_entry.id   AF-A0A2S2P6M4-F1
#
_cell.length_a   1.000
_cell.length_b   1.000
_cell.length_c   1.000
_cell.angle_alpha   90.00
_cell.angle_beta   90.00
_cell.angle_gamma   90.00
#
_symmetry.space_group_name_H-M   'P 1'
#
loop_
_entity.id
_entity.type
_entity.pdbx_description
1 polymer ?
#
loop_
_entity_poly.entity_id
_entity_poly.type
_entity_poly.pdbx_seq_one_letter_code
_entity_poly.pdbx_strand_id
1 'polypeptide(L)'
;SLISESSQPVNIDCCKESNDATTSNSVQTLITEPSQPINEDNTTKENINEQALKEEAAIRACSNIYLEVFPFAMRIGDKLYQSMVLPNKIRKVMMDDWLTHNKYKNILKFQDVHYVANITHAFIEELYKFEDDRQKRISMMVSVKLMECFNNMVHTHITYKSEIKNGIQFKAMSHFRNRLVDQPNITYVFKEYIVPKKIWCYVYGPMYLLRFLVRLPYIIVSTSWCVQCNMDFFINYINKMMQFLDDNVDTYFSSIDFIE
;
A
#
# COMPACT_ATOMS: atom_id res chain seq x y z
N SER A 1 -22.51 0.71 -14.12
CA SER A 1 -21.58 1.75 -14.58
C SER A 1 -22.29 3.07 -14.45
N LEU A 2 -21.92 3.90 -13.47
CA LEU A 2 -22.49 5.23 -13.25
C LEU A 2 -21.37 6.08 -12.66
N ILE A 3 -20.58 6.69 -13.55
CA ILE A 3 -19.83 7.95 -13.49
C ILE A 3 -18.99 7.91 -14.77
N SER A 4 -19.36 8.72 -15.76
CA SER A 4 -18.56 8.98 -16.96
C SER A 4 -18.59 10.47 -17.21
N GLU A 5 -17.43 11.11 -17.25
CA GLU A 5 -17.06 12.10 -18.27
C GLU A 5 -15.57 12.45 -18.20
N SER A 6 -15.10 13.03 -19.30
CA SER A 6 -13.77 12.95 -19.91
C SER A 6 -12.74 13.98 -19.44
N SER A 7 -11.45 13.65 -19.60
CA SER A 7 -10.41 14.64 -19.92
C SER A 7 -9.21 14.01 -20.65
N GLN A 8 -8.74 14.70 -21.70
CA GLN A 8 -7.62 14.32 -22.57
C GLN A 8 -6.25 14.54 -21.90
N PRO A 9 -5.18 13.82 -22.30
CA PRO A 9 -3.84 14.05 -21.77
C PRO A 9 -3.06 15.06 -22.62
N VAL A 10 -2.36 15.97 -21.93
CA VAL A 10 -1.30 16.83 -22.48
C VAL A 10 0.03 16.09 -22.39
N ASN A 11 0.73 16.09 -23.52
CA ASN A 11 1.98 15.42 -23.82
C ASN A 11 3.17 16.35 -23.51
N ILE A 12 4.21 15.88 -22.81
CA ILE A 12 5.54 16.54 -22.80
C ILE A 12 6.65 15.48 -22.71
N ASP A 13 7.31 15.27 -23.85
CA ASP A 13 8.64 14.69 -24.00
C ASP A 13 9.74 15.68 -23.54
N CYS A 14 10.82 15.18 -22.93
CA CYS A 14 12.11 15.87 -23.02
C CYS A 14 13.31 14.92 -22.79
N CYS A 15 13.90 14.55 -23.92
CA CYS A 15 15.32 14.65 -24.33
C CYS A 15 16.49 14.12 -23.48
N LYS A 16 17.42 13.57 -24.27
CA LYS A 16 18.66 12.84 -24.03
C LYS A 16 19.91 13.74 -23.87
N GLU A 17 20.96 13.08 -23.33
CA GLU A 17 22.41 13.11 -23.68
C GLU A 17 23.20 14.42 -23.60
N SER A 18 24.35 14.37 -22.89
CA SER A 18 25.66 14.62 -23.52
C SER A 18 26.83 14.13 -22.64
N ASN A 19 27.76 13.41 -23.28
CA ASN A 19 29.14 13.21 -22.85
C ASN A 19 30.00 14.30 -23.49
N ASP A 20 31.07 14.75 -22.82
CA ASP A 20 32.25 15.26 -23.51
C ASP A 20 33.52 15.18 -22.66
N ALA A 21 34.62 14.89 -23.35
CA ALA A 21 35.97 14.64 -22.85
C ALA A 21 36.84 15.91 -22.85
N THR A 22 37.96 15.91 -22.11
CA THR A 22 39.11 16.81 -22.40
C THR A 22 40.44 16.22 -21.92
N THR A 23 41.49 16.43 -22.72
CA THR A 23 42.85 15.86 -22.64
C THR A 23 43.93 16.97 -22.51
N SER A 24 45.15 16.58 -22.09
CA SER A 24 46.50 17.21 -22.31
C SER A 24 47.03 18.16 -21.20
N ASN A 25 48.33 18.28 -20.83
CA ASN A 25 49.61 17.92 -21.48
C ASN A 25 50.84 17.91 -20.50
N SER A 26 51.86 17.11 -20.86
CA SER A 26 53.33 17.04 -20.65
C SER A 26 54.14 17.92 -19.65
N VAL A 27 55.19 17.35 -19.03
CA VAL A 27 56.63 17.80 -19.07
C VAL A 27 57.60 16.60 -18.84
N GLN A 28 58.69 16.54 -19.62
CA GLN A 28 59.80 15.55 -19.61
C GLN A 28 61.00 15.97 -18.72
N THR A 29 61.80 15.00 -18.23
CA THR A 29 63.28 15.10 -18.18
C THR A 29 63.95 13.71 -18.04
N LEU A 30 65.10 13.53 -18.71
CA LEU A 30 65.89 12.30 -18.92
C LEU A 30 66.85 11.95 -17.76
N ILE A 31 67.19 10.66 -17.59
CA ILE A 31 68.54 10.05 -17.46
C ILE A 31 68.44 8.49 -17.56
N THR A 32 69.53 7.87 -18.00
CA THR A 32 69.72 6.63 -18.79
C THR A 32 69.81 5.29 -18.02
N GLU A 33 69.19 4.24 -18.60
CA GLU A 33 69.30 2.74 -18.64
C GLU A 33 70.32 1.91 -17.77
N PRO A 34 70.17 0.56 -17.60
CA PRO A 34 69.37 -0.40 -18.41
C PRO A 34 68.54 -1.50 -17.68
N SER A 35 67.56 -2.02 -18.44
CA SER A 35 67.07 -3.41 -18.49
C SER A 35 66.50 -4.10 -17.23
N GLN A 36 65.17 -4.21 -17.19
CA GLN A 36 64.45 -5.51 -17.16
C GLN A 36 62.97 -5.23 -17.49
N PRO A 37 62.33 -5.92 -18.45
CA PRO A 37 60.88 -5.87 -18.57
C PRO A 37 60.31 -6.68 -17.40
N ILE A 38 59.87 -6.01 -16.34
CA ILE A 38 58.86 -6.60 -15.47
C ILE A 38 57.63 -6.67 -16.36
N ASN A 39 57.36 -7.89 -16.81
CA ASN A 39 56.12 -8.26 -17.45
C ASN A 39 55.03 -7.97 -16.40
N GLU A 40 54.42 -6.78 -16.45
CA GLU A 40 53.18 -6.54 -15.74
C GLU A 40 52.17 -7.49 -16.38
N ASP A 41 51.87 -8.56 -15.65
CA ASP A 41 50.81 -9.52 -15.93
C ASP A 41 49.49 -8.75 -16.16
N ASN A 42 49.24 -8.33 -17.40
CA ASN A 42 47.92 -7.89 -17.86
C ASN A 42 46.87 -9.00 -17.62
N THR A 43 47.33 -10.24 -17.48
CA THR A 43 46.55 -11.42 -17.16
C THR A 43 45.90 -11.36 -15.78
N THR A 44 46.45 -10.64 -14.79
CA THR A 44 45.83 -10.55 -13.46
C THR A 44 44.71 -9.50 -13.42
N LYS A 45 44.88 -8.36 -14.09
CA LYS A 45 43.85 -7.30 -14.15
C LYS A 45 42.64 -7.71 -15.02
N GLU A 46 42.87 -8.38 -16.16
CA GLU A 46 41.79 -8.91 -16.98
C GLU A 46 41.01 -10.02 -16.26
N ASN A 47 41.69 -10.93 -15.56
CA ASN A 47 41.02 -11.98 -14.77
C ASN A 47 40.21 -11.43 -13.59
N ILE A 48 40.70 -10.38 -12.90
CA ILE A 48 39.94 -9.73 -11.81
C ILE A 48 38.69 -9.04 -12.37
N ASN A 49 38.80 -8.40 -13.54
CA ASN A 49 37.67 -7.72 -14.17
C ASN A 49 36.64 -8.72 -14.71
N GLU A 50 37.09 -9.84 -15.29
CA GLU A 50 36.21 -10.92 -15.76
C GLU A 50 35.54 -11.67 -14.59
N GLN A 51 36.25 -11.86 -13.48
CA GLN A 51 35.70 -12.46 -12.26
C GLN A 51 34.65 -11.55 -11.61
N ALA A 52 34.91 -10.24 -11.53
CA ALA A 52 33.94 -9.27 -11.02
C ALA A 52 32.67 -9.22 -11.91
N LEU A 53 32.84 -9.28 -13.23
CA LEU A 53 31.72 -9.38 -14.18
C LEU A 53 30.91 -10.66 -14.01
N LYS A 54 31.57 -11.80 -13.77
CA LYS A 54 30.91 -13.09 -13.48
C LYS A 54 30.17 -13.08 -12.15
N GLU A 55 30.76 -12.48 -11.11
CA GLU A 55 30.10 -12.31 -9.81
C GLU A 55 28.89 -11.39 -9.89
N GLU A 56 28.99 -10.27 -10.61
CA GLU A 56 27.84 -9.38 -10.80
C GLU A 56 26.74 -10.04 -11.63
N ALA A 57 27.09 -10.80 -12.67
CA ALA A 57 26.15 -11.60 -13.44
C ALA A 57 25.48 -12.69 -12.59
N ALA A 58 26.22 -13.36 -11.71
CA ALA A 58 25.70 -14.36 -10.79
C ALA A 58 24.76 -13.73 -9.73
N ILE A 59 25.13 -12.58 -9.16
CA ILE A 59 24.29 -11.81 -8.23
C ILE A 59 22.99 -11.40 -8.93
N ARG A 60 23.07 -10.91 -10.17
CA ARG A 60 21.91 -10.52 -10.98
C ARG A 60 21.03 -11.73 -11.31
N ALA A 61 21.61 -12.87 -11.65
CA ALA A 61 20.89 -14.12 -11.89
C ALA A 61 20.19 -14.63 -10.62
N CYS A 62 20.87 -14.64 -9.48
CA CYS A 62 20.28 -15.00 -8.19
C CYS A 62 19.17 -14.03 -7.76
N SER A 63 19.33 -12.73 -8.01
CA SER A 63 18.30 -11.72 -7.76
C SER A 63 17.06 -11.96 -8.64
N ASN A 64 17.26 -12.24 -9.93
CA ASN A 64 16.16 -12.54 -10.85
C ASN A 64 15.44 -13.83 -10.47
N ILE A 65 16.19 -14.89 -10.10
CA ILE A 65 15.62 -16.14 -9.59
C ILE A 65 14.84 -15.87 -8.29
N TYR A 66 15.35 -15.05 -7.37
CA TYR A 66 14.62 -14.69 -6.15
C TYR A 66 13.33 -13.91 -6.43
N LEU A 67 13.34 -13.05 -7.47
CA LEU A 67 12.15 -12.33 -7.95
C LEU A 67 11.13 -13.26 -8.62
N GLU A 68 11.58 -14.29 -9.33
CA GLU A 68 10.75 -15.31 -9.97
C GLU A 68 10.19 -16.36 -8.99
N VAL A 69 10.97 -16.76 -7.99
CA VAL A 69 10.61 -17.78 -6.99
C VAL A 69 9.65 -17.23 -5.93
N PHE A 70 9.78 -15.95 -5.56
CA PHE A 70 8.87 -15.30 -4.60
C PHE A 70 8.18 -14.09 -5.24
N PRO A 71 6.90 -14.19 -5.62
CA PRO A 71 6.16 -13.05 -6.15
C PRO A 71 6.19 -11.85 -5.20
N PHE A 72 6.18 -10.62 -5.74
CA PHE A 72 6.21 -9.39 -4.93
C PHE A 72 5.13 -9.36 -3.85
N ALA A 73 3.91 -9.80 -4.18
CA ALA A 73 2.80 -9.91 -3.25
C ALA A 73 3.11 -10.86 -2.06
N MET A 74 3.82 -11.96 -2.30
CA MET A 74 4.22 -12.87 -1.23
C MET A 74 5.21 -12.20 -0.30
N ARG A 75 6.24 -11.53 -0.84
CA ARG A 75 7.24 -10.81 -0.03
C ARG A 75 6.63 -9.70 0.83
N ILE A 76 5.76 -8.88 0.24
CA ILE A 76 5.14 -7.78 0.99
C ILE A 76 4.13 -8.29 2.01
N GLY A 77 3.39 -9.36 1.68
CA GLY A 77 2.46 -10.02 2.60
C GLY A 77 3.18 -10.61 3.82
N ASP A 78 4.26 -11.36 3.58
CA ASP A 78 5.08 -11.96 4.65
C ASP A 78 5.74 -10.88 5.51
N LYS A 79 6.34 -9.87 4.89
CA LYS A 79 7.00 -8.78 5.62
C LYS A 79 5.99 -7.96 6.43
N LEU A 80 4.79 -7.70 5.88
CA LEU A 80 3.72 -7.05 6.61
C LEU A 80 3.24 -7.92 7.79
N TYR A 81 3.04 -9.22 7.59
CA TYR A 81 2.66 -10.14 8.66
C TYR A 81 3.66 -10.13 9.83
N GLN A 82 4.96 -10.11 9.53
CA GLN A 82 6.02 -10.09 10.54
C GLN A 82 6.18 -8.72 11.22
N SER A 83 5.92 -7.62 10.51
CA SER A 83 6.24 -6.26 10.96
C SER A 83 5.03 -5.48 11.46
N MET A 84 3.81 -5.96 11.20
CA MET A 84 2.59 -5.29 11.62
C MET A 84 2.40 -5.43 13.13
N VAL A 85 2.46 -4.30 13.82
CA VAL A 85 2.21 -4.25 15.27
C VAL A 85 0.73 -3.97 15.48
N LEU A 86 0.05 -4.82 16.26
CA LEU A 86 -1.33 -4.60 16.68
C LEU A 86 -1.33 -3.95 18.07
N PRO A 87 -1.68 -2.65 18.18
CA PRO A 87 -1.76 -1.97 19.47
C PRO A 87 -2.74 -2.64 20.44
N ASN A 88 -2.52 -2.45 21.75
CA ASN A 88 -3.28 -3.17 22.76
C ASN A 88 -4.77 -2.80 22.77
N LYS A 89 -5.15 -1.53 22.56
CA LYS A 89 -6.57 -1.15 22.54
C LYS A 89 -7.24 -1.73 21.31
N ILE A 90 -6.59 -1.66 20.16
CA ILE A 90 -7.06 -2.28 18.92
C ILE A 90 -7.22 -3.81 19.06
N ARG A 91 -6.28 -4.49 19.73
CA ARG A 91 -6.42 -5.94 20.01
C ARG A 91 -7.68 -6.24 20.83
N LYS A 92 -7.95 -5.41 21.85
CA LYS A 92 -9.17 -5.54 22.66
C LYS A 92 -10.43 -5.32 21.82
N VAL A 93 -10.46 -4.27 20.99
CA VAL A 93 -11.57 -4.00 20.05
C VAL A 93 -11.84 -5.20 19.13
N MET A 94 -10.80 -5.84 18.59
CA MET A 94 -10.96 -7.06 17.77
C MET A 94 -11.54 -8.24 18.53
N MET A 95 -11.16 -8.43 19.81
CA MET A 95 -11.73 -9.46 20.66
C MET A 95 -13.21 -9.18 20.96
N ASP A 96 -13.54 -7.92 21.27
CA ASP A 96 -14.90 -7.49 21.57
C ASP A 96 -15.81 -7.62 20.34
N ASP A 97 -15.32 -7.28 19.14
CA ASP A 97 -16.03 -7.50 17.88
C ASP A 97 -16.33 -8.99 17.63
N TRP A 98 -15.32 -9.85 17.82
CA TRP A 98 -15.48 -11.29 17.66
C TRP A 98 -16.50 -11.86 18.65
N LEU A 99 -16.47 -11.42 19.92
CA LEU A 99 -17.43 -11.83 20.95
C LEU A 99 -18.84 -11.33 20.63
N THR A 100 -18.97 -10.04 20.30
CA THR A 100 -20.24 -9.39 19.94
C THR A 100 -20.92 -10.12 18.79
N HIS A 101 -20.15 -10.44 17.76
CA HIS A 101 -20.69 -11.13 16.60
C HIS A 101 -21.03 -12.61 16.86
N ASN A 102 -20.12 -13.36 17.49
CA ASN A 102 -20.30 -14.81 17.61
C ASN A 102 -21.19 -15.22 18.77
N LYS A 103 -21.13 -14.52 19.91
CA LYS A 103 -21.89 -14.84 21.10
C LYS A 103 -23.24 -14.13 21.11
N TYR A 104 -23.24 -12.82 20.86
CA TYR A 104 -24.44 -11.99 21.00
C TYR A 104 -25.23 -11.85 19.69
N LYS A 105 -24.65 -12.24 18.55
CA LYS A 105 -25.26 -12.20 17.21
C LYS A 105 -25.61 -10.80 16.69
N ASN A 106 -25.16 -9.77 17.40
CA ASN A 106 -25.33 -8.39 16.97
C ASN A 106 -24.55 -8.13 15.68
N ILE A 107 -25.09 -7.25 14.86
CA ILE A 107 -24.49 -6.77 13.61
C ILE A 107 -24.08 -5.31 13.75
N LEU A 108 -23.10 -4.89 12.97
CA LEU A 108 -22.69 -3.49 12.96
C LEU A 108 -23.70 -2.64 12.18
N LYS A 109 -24.07 -1.48 12.72
CA LYS A 109 -24.79 -0.46 11.98
C LYS A 109 -23.90 0.17 10.90
N PHE A 110 -24.53 0.68 9.85
CA PHE A 110 -23.82 1.47 8.83
C PHE A 110 -23.55 2.87 9.36
N GLN A 111 -22.46 3.47 8.87
CA GLN A 111 -21.97 4.76 9.37
C GLN A 111 -22.16 5.84 8.30
N ASP A 112 -22.79 6.94 8.70
CA ASP A 112 -23.01 8.10 7.82
C ASP A 112 -21.76 8.98 7.72
N VAL A 113 -21.02 9.11 8.84
CA VAL A 113 -19.85 10.00 8.95
C VAL A 113 -18.56 9.19 8.89
N HIS A 114 -18.39 8.22 9.77
CA HIS A 114 -17.15 7.46 9.91
C HIS A 114 -17.13 6.21 9.02
N TYR A 115 -17.30 6.39 7.71
CA TYR A 115 -17.10 5.30 6.76
C TYR A 115 -15.62 5.16 6.38
N VAL A 116 -15.22 3.97 5.92
CA VAL A 116 -13.82 3.57 5.67
C VAL A 116 -13.02 4.62 4.88
N ALA A 117 -13.56 5.11 3.76
CA ALA A 117 -12.87 6.09 2.92
C ALA A 117 -12.66 7.44 3.64
N ASN A 118 -13.62 7.89 4.45
CA ASN A 118 -13.50 9.13 5.21
C ASN A 118 -12.45 9.01 6.32
N ILE A 119 -12.42 7.89 7.03
CA ILE A 119 -11.40 7.62 8.07
C ILE A 119 -10.00 7.60 7.43
N THR A 120 -9.87 6.94 6.28
CA THR A 120 -8.61 6.86 5.54
C THR A 120 -8.14 8.23 5.07
N HIS A 121 -9.08 9.09 4.63
CA HIS A 121 -8.77 10.47 4.28
C HIS A 121 -8.36 11.30 5.49
N ALA A 122 -9.07 11.19 6.61
CA ALA A 122 -8.73 11.86 7.87
C ALA A 122 -7.32 11.48 8.35
N PHE A 123 -6.96 10.20 8.25
CA PHE A 123 -5.61 9.72 8.53
C PHE A 123 -4.54 10.40 7.68
N ILE A 124 -4.74 10.53 6.36
CA ILE A 124 -3.80 11.23 5.48
C ILE A 124 -3.66 12.70 5.88
N GLU A 125 -4.78 13.37 6.13
CA GLU A 125 -4.77 14.78 6.51
C GLU A 125 -4.07 15.01 7.85
N GLU A 126 -4.21 14.09 8.82
CA GLU A 126 -3.48 14.15 10.08
C GLU A 126 -1.99 13.87 9.89
N LEU A 127 -1.66 12.82 9.13
CA LEU A 127 -0.28 12.39 8.91
C LEU A 127 0.56 13.48 8.23
N TYR A 128 -0.02 14.24 7.32
CA TYR A 128 0.68 15.27 6.54
C TYR A 128 0.24 16.70 6.89
N LYS A 129 -0.32 16.92 8.08
CA LYS A 129 -0.78 18.23 8.53
C LYS A 129 0.33 19.31 8.49
N PHE A 130 1.59 18.89 8.60
CA PHE A 130 2.76 19.78 8.67
C PHE A 130 3.88 19.41 7.69
N GLU A 131 3.61 18.59 6.67
CA GLU A 131 4.65 17.91 5.86
C GLU A 131 4.50 18.03 4.32
N ASP A 132 5.52 17.53 3.60
CA ASP A 132 5.79 17.55 2.14
C ASP A 132 4.69 16.92 1.25
N ASP A 133 4.26 17.67 0.24
CA ASP A 133 3.27 17.30 -0.78
C ASP A 133 3.56 15.97 -1.50
N ARG A 134 4.84 15.58 -1.64
CA ARG A 134 5.21 14.38 -2.40
C ARG A 134 4.80 13.10 -1.67
N GLN A 135 5.07 13.00 -0.36
CA GLN A 135 4.69 11.82 0.41
C GLN A 135 3.17 11.72 0.56
N LYS A 136 2.48 12.86 0.68
CA LYS A 136 1.01 12.93 0.67
C LYS A 136 0.43 12.32 -0.60
N ARG A 137 0.99 12.61 -1.78
CA ARG A 137 0.55 12.00 -3.06
C ARG A 137 0.72 10.48 -3.10
N ILE A 138 1.86 9.96 -2.62
CA ILE A 138 2.08 8.51 -2.57
C ILE A 138 1.09 7.86 -1.60
N SER A 139 0.87 8.46 -0.43
CA SER A 139 -0.12 8.00 0.56
C SER A 139 -1.55 8.01 0.03
N MET A 140 -1.93 9.03 -0.76
CA MET A 140 -3.22 9.05 -1.47
C MET A 140 -3.35 7.89 -2.45
N MET A 141 -2.31 7.62 -3.26
CA MET A 141 -2.32 6.48 -4.19
C MET A 141 -2.46 5.15 -3.45
N VAL A 142 -1.71 4.94 -2.36
CA VAL A 142 -1.82 3.76 -1.51
C VAL A 142 -3.24 3.62 -0.96
N SER A 143 -3.83 4.71 -0.47
CA SER A 143 -5.21 4.73 0.03
C SER A 143 -6.22 4.30 -1.03
N VAL A 144 -6.15 4.87 -2.24
CA VAL A 144 -7.05 4.51 -3.34
C VAL A 144 -6.95 3.01 -3.63
N LYS A 145 -5.73 2.45 -3.69
CA LYS A 145 -5.51 1.02 -3.91
C LYS A 145 -6.04 0.16 -2.76
N LEU A 146 -5.90 0.60 -1.52
CA LEU A 146 -6.49 -0.08 -0.36
C LEU A 146 -8.02 -0.06 -0.41
N MET A 147 -8.63 1.05 -0.84
CA MET A 147 -10.09 1.14 -0.99
C MET A 147 -10.62 0.25 -2.11
N GLU A 148 -9.90 0.16 -3.23
CA GLU A 148 -10.19 -0.81 -4.30
C GLU A 148 -10.13 -2.25 -3.79
N CYS A 149 -9.08 -2.58 -3.02
CA CYS A 149 -8.93 -3.89 -2.39
C CYS A 149 -10.08 -4.18 -1.41
N PHE A 150 -10.36 -3.25 -0.50
CA PHE A 150 -11.47 -3.34 0.45
C PHE A 150 -12.79 -3.60 -0.27
N ASN A 151 -13.09 -2.82 -1.31
CA ASN A 151 -14.30 -2.95 -2.12
C ASN A 151 -14.41 -4.32 -2.82
N ASN A 152 -13.29 -4.98 -3.11
CA ASN A 152 -13.29 -6.31 -3.72
C ASN A 152 -13.41 -7.42 -2.67
N MET A 153 -12.92 -7.18 -1.45
CA MET A 153 -12.74 -8.22 -0.44
C MET A 153 -13.77 -8.17 0.69
N VAL A 154 -14.55 -7.09 0.82
CA VAL A 154 -15.42 -6.88 2.00
C VAL A 154 -16.34 -8.08 2.25
N HIS A 155 -17.07 -8.53 1.23
CA HIS A 155 -18.06 -9.60 1.39
C HIS A 155 -17.48 -11.03 1.30
N THR A 156 -16.18 -11.18 1.06
CA THR A 156 -15.53 -12.50 0.90
C THR A 156 -14.51 -12.79 2.00
N HIS A 157 -13.74 -11.79 2.41
CA HIS A 157 -12.63 -11.93 3.34
C HIS A 157 -12.78 -11.07 4.60
N ILE A 158 -13.77 -10.18 4.72
CA ILE A 158 -13.83 -9.25 5.87
C ILE A 158 -15.10 -9.46 6.69
N THR A 159 -16.25 -9.56 6.02
CA THR A 159 -17.56 -9.77 6.61
C THR A 159 -17.68 -11.18 7.21
N TYR A 160 -18.27 -11.30 8.39
CA TYR A 160 -18.54 -12.61 8.99
C TYR A 160 -19.65 -13.36 8.25
N LYS A 161 -19.61 -14.70 8.29
CA LYS A 161 -20.58 -15.57 7.61
C LYS A 161 -22.03 -15.28 8.01
N SER A 162 -22.30 -14.89 9.26
CA SER A 162 -23.67 -14.63 9.70
C SER A 162 -24.20 -13.29 9.16
N GLU A 163 -23.36 -12.25 9.03
CA GLU A 163 -23.73 -10.99 8.38
C GLU A 163 -24.09 -11.21 6.90
N ILE A 164 -23.31 -12.06 6.21
CA ILE A 164 -23.60 -12.46 4.82
C ILE A 164 -24.97 -13.14 4.72
N LYS A 165 -25.24 -14.13 5.59
CA LYS A 165 -26.53 -14.82 5.65
C LYS A 165 -27.70 -13.86 5.94
N ASN A 166 -27.45 -12.82 6.74
CA ASN A 166 -28.42 -11.77 7.06
C ASN A 166 -28.55 -10.68 5.98
N GLY A 167 -27.99 -10.89 4.79
CA GLY A 167 -28.16 -10.02 3.64
C GLY A 167 -27.49 -8.65 3.78
N ILE A 168 -26.38 -8.55 4.54
CA ILE A 168 -25.71 -7.27 4.83
C ILE A 168 -25.40 -6.44 3.58
N GLN A 169 -25.09 -7.08 2.46
CA GLN A 169 -24.82 -6.40 1.19
C GLN A 169 -26.06 -5.65 0.66
N PHE A 170 -27.25 -6.25 0.75
CA PHE A 170 -28.49 -5.60 0.34
C PHE A 170 -28.85 -4.46 1.27
N LYS A 171 -28.70 -4.67 2.59
CA LYS A 171 -28.92 -3.62 3.60
C LYS A 171 -27.97 -2.42 3.38
N ALA A 172 -26.70 -2.69 3.07
CA ALA A 172 -25.70 -1.67 2.78
C ALA A 172 -26.07 -0.85 1.53
N MET A 173 -26.56 -1.51 0.48
CA MET A 173 -27.02 -0.84 -0.74
C MET A 173 -28.23 0.07 -0.47
N SER A 174 -29.21 -0.42 0.29
CA SER A 174 -30.39 0.37 0.67
C SER A 174 -30.00 1.58 1.52
N HIS A 175 -29.13 1.38 2.51
CA HIS A 175 -28.62 2.48 3.34
C HIS A 175 -27.89 3.55 2.50
N PHE A 176 -27.01 3.14 1.58
CA PHE A 176 -26.32 4.09 0.70
C PHE A 176 -27.29 4.89 -0.18
N ARG A 177 -28.32 4.24 -0.74
CA ARG A 177 -29.34 4.90 -1.56
C ARG A 177 -30.15 5.90 -0.74
N ASN A 178 -30.58 5.53 0.46
CA ASN A 178 -31.32 6.43 1.34
C ASN A 178 -30.47 7.66 1.70
N ARG A 179 -29.19 7.45 2.04
CA ARG A 179 -28.27 8.55 2.34
C ARG A 179 -28.10 9.52 1.17
N LEU A 180 -28.10 9.04 -0.08
CA LEU A 180 -28.04 9.91 -1.26
C LEU A 180 -29.31 10.77 -1.42
N VAL A 181 -30.47 10.27 -0.99
CA VAL A 181 -31.73 11.03 -0.98
C VAL A 181 -31.72 12.07 0.13
N ASP A 182 -31.31 11.67 1.33
CA ASP A 182 -31.32 12.51 2.52
C ASP A 182 -30.21 13.59 2.48
N GLN A 183 -29.09 13.30 1.80
CA GLN A 183 -27.92 14.16 1.70
C GLN A 183 -27.44 14.29 0.25
N PRO A 184 -28.18 14.99 -0.62
CA PRO A 184 -27.90 15.04 -2.06
C PRO A 184 -26.55 15.72 -2.41
N ASN A 185 -26.01 16.54 -1.50
CA ASN A 185 -24.75 17.28 -1.69
C ASN A 185 -23.54 16.61 -1.02
N ILE A 186 -23.67 15.34 -0.59
CA ILE A 186 -22.56 14.62 0.04
C ILE A 186 -21.38 14.46 -0.93
N THR A 187 -20.19 14.85 -0.47
CA THR A 187 -18.95 14.69 -1.23
C THR A 187 -18.22 13.44 -0.75
N TYR A 188 -17.90 12.53 -1.68
CA TYR A 188 -17.15 11.31 -1.39
C TYR A 188 -15.69 11.48 -1.76
N VAL A 189 -14.81 11.46 -0.75
CA VAL A 189 -13.36 11.45 -0.94
C VAL A 189 -12.93 10.24 -1.77
N PHE A 190 -11.89 10.39 -2.60
CA PHE A 190 -11.39 9.35 -3.50
C PHE A 190 -12.33 8.85 -4.61
N LYS A 191 -13.59 9.33 -4.68
CA LYS A 191 -14.59 8.85 -5.64
C LYS A 191 -14.09 8.84 -7.07
N GLU A 192 -13.38 9.88 -7.49
CA GLU A 192 -12.87 10.00 -8.87
C GLU A 192 -11.74 9.01 -9.18
N TYR A 193 -10.95 8.61 -8.17
CA TYR A 193 -9.76 7.77 -8.34
C TYR A 193 -10.02 6.26 -8.23
N ILE A 194 -11.06 5.83 -7.51
CA ILE A 194 -11.33 4.40 -7.30
C ILE A 194 -11.90 3.76 -8.56
N VAL A 195 -11.30 2.65 -9.01
CA VAL A 195 -11.80 1.80 -10.12
C VAL A 195 -11.69 0.32 -9.76
N PRO A 196 -12.76 -0.50 -9.90
CA PRO A 196 -14.11 -0.15 -10.36
C PRO A 196 -14.88 0.69 -9.34
N LYS A 197 -15.87 1.47 -9.83
CA LYS A 197 -16.75 2.32 -9.01
C LYS A 197 -17.68 1.46 -8.12
N LYS A 198 -17.15 0.98 -7.00
CA LYS A 198 -17.87 0.28 -5.93
C LYS A 198 -18.09 1.21 -4.74
N ILE A 199 -19.17 0.96 -4.00
CA ILE A 199 -19.63 1.88 -2.95
C ILE A 199 -19.16 1.48 -1.54
N TRP A 200 -18.57 0.31 -1.35
CA TRP A 200 -18.50 -0.32 -0.02
C TRP A 200 -17.63 0.45 0.97
N CYS A 201 -16.51 1.02 0.52
CA CYS A 201 -15.67 1.90 1.34
C CYS A 201 -16.39 3.19 1.80
N TYR A 202 -17.53 3.53 1.19
CA TYR A 202 -18.37 4.67 1.58
C TYR A 202 -19.52 4.28 2.51
N VAL A 203 -19.70 2.99 2.80
CA VAL A 203 -20.84 2.49 3.59
C VAL A 203 -20.40 1.85 4.89
N TYR A 204 -19.37 1.01 4.82
CA TYR A 204 -18.89 0.27 5.99
C TYR A 204 -18.06 1.16 6.91
N GLY A 205 -18.20 0.90 8.21
CA GLY A 205 -17.60 1.70 9.28
C GLY A 205 -16.19 1.26 9.72
N PRO A 206 -15.68 1.81 10.83
CA PRO A 206 -14.32 1.62 11.31
C PRO A 206 -13.98 0.16 11.61
N MET A 207 -14.93 -0.60 12.16
CA MET A 207 -14.73 -2.01 12.45
C MET A 207 -14.42 -2.84 11.20
N TYR A 208 -15.02 -2.52 10.06
CA TYR A 208 -14.72 -3.21 8.80
C TYR A 208 -13.34 -2.84 8.25
N LEU A 209 -12.94 -1.58 8.39
CA LEU A 209 -11.56 -1.15 8.07
C LEU A 209 -10.56 -1.92 8.95
N LEU A 210 -10.83 -2.03 10.25
CA LEU A 210 -9.93 -2.74 11.15
C LEU A 210 -9.83 -4.24 10.81
N ARG A 211 -10.96 -4.93 10.58
CA ARG A 211 -10.97 -6.32 10.11
C ARG A 211 -10.20 -6.49 8.80
N PHE A 212 -10.29 -5.51 7.90
CA PHE A 212 -9.53 -5.50 6.65
C PHE A 212 -8.03 -5.38 6.89
N LEU A 213 -7.58 -4.41 7.69
CA LEU A 213 -6.16 -4.19 7.97
C LEU A 213 -5.52 -5.40 8.65
N VAL A 214 -6.20 -6.00 9.63
CA VAL A 214 -5.72 -7.21 10.32
C VAL A 214 -5.58 -8.40 9.35
N ARG A 215 -6.46 -8.51 8.36
CA ARG A 215 -6.42 -9.58 7.35
C ARG A 215 -5.60 -9.23 6.11
N LEU A 216 -5.11 -8.00 6.01
CA LEU A 216 -4.43 -7.49 4.84
C LEU A 216 -3.22 -8.34 4.42
N PRO A 217 -2.33 -8.81 5.32
CA PRO A 217 -1.23 -9.68 4.92
C PRO A 217 -1.70 -10.92 4.16
N TYR A 218 -2.73 -11.60 4.68
CA TYR A 218 -3.31 -12.78 4.05
C TYR A 218 -3.98 -12.45 2.71
N ILE A 219 -4.74 -11.35 2.64
CA ILE A 219 -5.40 -10.90 1.41
C ILE A 219 -4.37 -10.62 0.32
N ILE A 220 -3.25 -9.99 0.66
CA ILE A 220 -2.20 -9.67 -0.32
C ILE A 220 -1.63 -10.95 -0.93
N VAL A 221 -1.30 -11.94 -0.09
CA VAL A 221 -0.78 -13.23 -0.55
C VAL A 221 -1.81 -13.99 -1.37
N SER A 222 -3.07 -14.06 -0.93
CA SER A 222 -4.09 -14.89 -1.58
C SER A 222 -4.61 -14.32 -2.91
N THR A 223 -4.47 -13.01 -3.13
CA THR A 223 -5.03 -12.33 -4.30
C THR A 223 -3.96 -11.79 -5.25
N SER A 224 -2.68 -11.99 -4.91
CA SER A 224 -1.54 -11.36 -5.59
C SER A 224 -1.69 -9.84 -5.70
N TRP A 225 -2.40 -9.22 -4.75
CA TRP A 225 -2.62 -7.77 -4.76
C TRP A 225 -1.28 -7.04 -4.61
N CYS A 226 -1.09 -6.02 -5.42
CA CYS A 226 0.16 -5.29 -5.48
C CYS A 226 -0.12 -3.79 -5.40
N VAL A 227 0.64 -3.11 -4.55
CA VAL A 227 0.70 -1.66 -4.50
C VAL A 227 1.99 -1.21 -5.18
N GLN A 228 1.89 -0.23 -6.07
CA GLN A 228 3.05 0.31 -6.79
C GLN A 228 3.82 1.29 -5.90
N CYS A 229 4.35 0.82 -4.77
CA CYS A 229 5.22 1.62 -3.91
C CYS A 229 6.30 0.76 -3.24
N ASN A 230 7.28 1.43 -2.64
CA ASN A 230 8.32 0.78 -1.87
C ASN A 230 7.72 0.00 -0.69
N MET A 231 8.22 -1.21 -0.42
CA MET A 231 7.68 -2.09 0.62
C MET A 231 7.80 -1.49 2.04
N ASP A 232 8.93 -0.86 2.35
CA ASP A 232 9.15 -0.23 3.67
C ASP A 232 8.20 0.94 3.88
N PHE A 233 7.99 1.73 2.82
CA PHE A 233 6.98 2.78 2.84
C PHE A 233 5.59 2.21 3.12
N PHE A 234 5.20 1.14 2.42
CA PHE A 234 3.87 0.53 2.61
C PHE A 234 3.68 -0.02 4.02
N ILE A 235 4.67 -0.72 4.57
CA ILE A 235 4.58 -1.29 5.92
C ILE A 235 4.49 -0.16 6.96
N ASN A 236 5.33 0.86 6.84
CA ASN A 236 5.28 2.02 7.72
C ASN A 236 3.92 2.74 7.62
N TYR A 237 3.38 2.87 6.41
CA TYR A 237 2.05 3.44 6.17
C TYR A 237 0.95 2.66 6.90
N ILE A 238 0.94 1.32 6.79
CA ILE A 238 -0.05 0.47 7.49
C ILE A 238 0.12 0.57 9.01
N ASN A 239 1.36 0.54 9.53
CA ASN A 239 1.61 0.70 10.96
C ASN A 239 1.15 2.05 11.49
N LYS A 240 1.39 3.14 10.76
CA LYS A 240 0.89 4.48 11.11
C LYS A 240 -0.64 4.54 11.08
N MET A 241 -1.29 3.87 10.13
CA MET A 241 -2.76 3.78 10.10
C MET A 241 -3.30 3.01 11.31
N MET A 242 -2.66 1.90 11.71
CA MET A 242 -3.04 1.14 12.90
C MET A 242 -2.86 1.97 14.18
N GLN A 243 -1.77 2.75 14.27
CA GLN A 243 -1.53 3.66 15.39
C GLN A 243 -2.58 4.78 15.44
N PHE A 244 -2.89 5.40 14.30
CA PHE A 244 -3.93 6.42 14.21
C PHE A 244 -5.29 5.91 14.70
N LEU A 245 -5.65 4.66 14.39
CA LEU A 245 -6.87 4.04 14.90
C LEU A 245 -6.81 3.80 16.43
N ASP A 246 -5.65 3.45 16.98
CA ASP A 246 -5.46 3.25 18.43
C ASP A 246 -5.52 4.56 19.22
N ASP A 247 -4.95 5.62 18.65
CA ASP A 247 -4.97 6.97 19.21
C ASP A 247 -6.39 7.54 19.22
N ASN A 248 -7.21 7.16 18.25
CA ASN A 248 -8.61 7.59 18.08
C ASN A 248 -9.63 6.50 18.43
N VAL A 249 -9.28 5.57 19.33
CA VAL A 249 -10.12 4.40 19.62
C VAL A 249 -11.51 4.79 20.10
N ASP A 250 -11.60 5.78 21.00
CA ASP A 250 -12.86 6.21 21.62
C ASP A 250 -13.77 6.95 20.62
N THR A 251 -13.17 7.51 19.56
CA THR A 251 -13.90 8.18 18.47
C THR A 251 -14.49 7.17 17.49
N TYR A 252 -13.73 6.11 17.16
CA TYR A 252 -14.08 5.21 16.07
C TYR A 252 -14.72 3.89 16.50
N PHE A 253 -14.59 3.48 17.75
CA PHE A 253 -15.07 2.18 18.20
C PHE A 253 -15.97 2.33 19.42
N SER A 254 -17.28 2.22 19.21
CA SER A 254 -18.26 2.24 20.29
C SER A 254 -19.11 0.97 20.30
N SER A 255 -19.43 0.48 21.49
CA SER A 255 -20.38 -0.63 21.64
C SER A 255 -21.79 -0.29 21.12
N ILE A 256 -22.13 1.00 21.03
CA ILE A 256 -23.42 1.49 20.50
C ILE A 256 -23.50 1.33 18.97
N ASP A 257 -22.40 0.97 18.31
CA ASP A 257 -22.40 0.67 16.88
C ASP A 257 -22.91 -0.74 16.56
N PHE A 258 -23.15 -1.57 17.56
CA PHE A 258 -23.73 -2.90 17.41
C PHE A 258 -25.24 -2.85 17.66
N ILE A 259 -26.01 -3.42 16.74
CA ILE A 259 -27.47 -3.56 16.81
C ILE A 259 -27.84 -5.04 16.87
N GLU A 260 -28.89 -5.35 17.62
CA GLU A 260 -29.47 -6.70 17.73
C GLU A 260 -30.16 -7.15 16.43
#